data_AF-A0A4Y2MMN2-F1
#
_entry.id   AF-A0A4Y2MMN2-F1
#
_cell.length_a   1.000
_cell.length_b   1.000
_cell.length_c   1.000
_cell.angle_alpha   90.00
_cell.angle_beta   90.00
_cell.angle_gamma   90.00
#
_symmetry.space_group_name_H-M   'P 1'
#
loop_
_entity.id
_entity.type
_entity.pdbx_description
1 polymer ?
#
loop_
_entity_poly.entity_id
_entity_poly.type
_entity_poly.pdbx_seq_one_letter_code
_entity_poly.pdbx_strand_id
1 'polypeptide(L)'
;MNSDKKFGTETDISVRALRMTTEDTWPVSEIQKAQLEDPDIRPILEKKLKLADRPSRQEIAQENPATKRYWALWNSLHLKDGVLYRKWENDDGSSCQWQLILPRSRIQEVLQETHDSSSGGHFGIMKTLRRIRKRFYWDRLRADVEKWCRECQICRARKRLKTEDGKSVTGWISAEKLSDRTPSFPCGILFGRPGDTPSSPNEDLNKLGARLESVQTSDRERVKLSRVRKKTHYDSGATEHHFKKGDLVWMYSPKRRRGLSPKLQQNWEGPYTIAKKLNDVI
;
A
#
# COMPACT_ATOMS: atom_id res chain seq x y z
N MET A 1 -8.63 62.14 9.99
CA MET A 1 -9.35 61.64 8.80
C MET A 1 -8.66 60.38 8.35
N ASN A 2 -9.41 59.28 8.37
CA ASN A 2 -9.01 57.91 8.03
C ASN A 2 -8.40 57.81 6.64
N SER A 3 -7.42 56.92 6.49
CA SER A 3 -7.14 56.20 5.24
C SER A 3 -6.38 54.92 5.59
N ASP A 4 -7.15 53.87 5.85
CA ASP A 4 -6.72 52.50 6.14
C ASP A 4 -5.89 51.90 5.00
N LYS A 5 -4.63 51.54 5.29
CA LYS A 5 -3.84 50.64 4.44
C LYS A 5 -4.09 49.20 4.88
N LYS A 6 -4.90 48.51 4.07
CA LYS A 6 -5.18 47.07 4.16
C LYS A 6 -3.87 46.28 3.96
N PHE A 7 -3.40 45.61 5.00
CA PHE A 7 -2.49 44.48 4.88
C PHE A 7 -3.31 43.25 4.48
N GLY A 8 -3.20 42.84 3.22
CA GLY A 8 -3.70 41.55 2.75
C GLY A 8 -2.75 40.46 3.23
N THR A 9 -3.14 39.72 4.26
CA THR A 9 -2.52 38.43 4.57
C THR A 9 -3.08 37.41 3.59
N GLU A 10 -2.32 37.14 2.55
CA GLU A 10 -2.52 36.02 1.64
C GLU A 10 -2.32 34.73 2.45
N THR A 11 -3.42 34.12 2.85
CA THR A 11 -3.45 32.76 3.36
C THR A 11 -3.14 31.82 2.21
N ASP A 12 -1.90 31.35 2.11
CA ASP A 12 -1.57 30.27 1.19
C ASP A 12 -1.86 28.91 1.83
N ILE A 13 -2.51 28.11 1.01
CA ILE A 13 -3.33 26.96 1.36
C ILE A 13 -2.52 25.71 1.05
N SER A 14 -2.70 24.70 1.91
CA SER A 14 -2.40 23.29 1.63
C SER A 14 -1.00 22.77 1.99
N VAL A 15 -0.74 22.70 3.29
CA VAL A 15 -0.30 21.42 3.88
C VAL A 15 -1.30 20.98 4.94
N ARG A 16 -2.58 20.89 4.54
CA ARG A 16 -3.60 20.18 5.30
C ARG A 16 -3.54 18.70 4.92
N ALA A 17 -2.36 18.10 5.12
CA ALA A 17 -2.19 16.66 5.06
C ALA A 17 -2.91 16.05 6.27
N LEU A 18 -4.21 15.74 6.09
CA LEU A 18 -5.06 14.95 6.98
C LEU A 18 -4.84 15.26 8.47
N ARG A 19 -5.47 16.34 8.95
CA ARG A 19 -5.81 16.46 10.37
C ARG A 19 -6.66 15.26 10.75
N MET A 20 -6.04 14.21 11.28
CA MET A 20 -6.65 13.48 12.36
C MET A 20 -6.36 14.29 13.63
N THR A 21 -7.16 15.32 13.86
CA THR A 21 -7.38 15.83 15.22
C THR A 21 -8.58 15.07 15.75
N THR A 22 -8.37 13.82 16.11
CA THR A 22 -9.16 13.17 17.16
C THR A 22 -8.42 13.55 18.43
N GLU A 23 -8.82 14.63 19.08
CA GLU A 23 -8.61 14.69 20.52
C GLU A 23 -9.38 13.48 21.07
N ASP A 24 -8.62 12.46 21.44
CA ASP A 24 -9.02 11.20 22.07
C ASP A 24 -9.99 10.28 21.30
N THR A 25 -9.43 9.29 20.58
CA THR A 25 -10.20 8.15 20.03
C THR A 25 -11.05 7.47 21.10
N TRP A 26 -10.58 7.48 22.36
CA TRP A 26 -11.33 7.05 23.53
C TRP A 26 -10.92 7.90 24.73
N PRO A 27 -11.85 8.21 25.66
CA PRO A 27 -11.50 8.90 26.89
C PRO A 27 -10.47 8.11 27.70
N VAL A 28 -9.56 8.84 28.37
CA VAL A 28 -8.44 8.26 29.14
C VAL A 28 -8.91 7.21 30.14
N SER A 29 -10.03 7.46 30.82
CA SER A 29 -10.63 6.54 31.80
C SER A 29 -11.07 5.21 31.18
N GLU A 30 -11.59 5.22 29.96
CA GLU A 30 -12.01 4.01 29.24
C GLU A 30 -10.79 3.18 28.82
N ILE A 31 -9.72 3.84 28.37
CA ILE A 31 -8.46 3.17 28.04
C ILE A 31 -7.77 2.62 29.26
N GLN A 32 -7.75 3.37 30.36
CA GLN A 32 -7.18 2.91 31.62
C GLN A 32 -7.91 1.66 32.11
N LYS A 33 -9.25 1.68 32.11
CA LYS A 33 -10.07 0.51 32.44
C LYS A 33 -9.76 -0.67 31.52
N ALA A 34 -9.70 -0.46 30.22
CA ALA A 34 -9.41 -1.52 29.26
C ALA A 34 -8.00 -2.11 29.42
N GLN A 35 -6.98 -1.30 29.77
CA GLN A 35 -5.64 -1.81 30.08
C GLN A 35 -5.59 -2.62 31.37
N LEU A 36 -6.40 -2.25 32.38
CA LEU A 36 -6.54 -3.01 33.62
C LEU A 36 -7.31 -4.33 33.42
N GLU A 37 -8.26 -4.38 32.50
CA GLU A 37 -8.99 -5.60 32.16
C GLU A 37 -8.17 -6.56 31.28
N ASP A 38 -7.18 -6.03 30.54
CA ASP A 38 -6.36 -6.83 29.64
C ASP A 38 -5.34 -7.70 30.42
N PRO A 39 -5.40 -9.04 30.30
CA PRO A 39 -4.55 -9.94 31.07
C PRO A 39 -3.06 -9.86 30.71
N ASP A 40 -2.73 -9.37 29.51
CA ASP A 40 -1.36 -9.27 29.03
C ASP A 40 -0.73 -7.92 29.40
N ILE A 41 -1.53 -6.86 29.51
CA ILE A 41 -1.07 -5.49 29.85
C ILE A 41 -1.13 -5.24 31.35
N ARG A 42 -2.21 -5.65 32.03
CA ARG A 42 -2.45 -5.40 33.46
C ARG A 42 -1.22 -5.68 34.34
N PRO A 43 -0.52 -6.84 34.23
CA PRO A 43 0.58 -7.13 35.14
C PRO A 43 1.77 -6.17 34.99
N ILE A 44 1.98 -5.60 33.80
CA ILE A 44 3.02 -4.59 33.56
C ILE A 44 2.57 -3.22 34.03
N LEU A 45 1.30 -2.86 33.80
CA LEU A 45 0.73 -1.60 34.27
C LEU A 45 0.80 -1.50 35.80
N GLU A 46 0.34 -2.53 36.52
CA GLU A 46 0.40 -2.57 37.99
C GLU A 46 1.83 -2.46 38.52
N LYS A 47 2.78 -3.16 37.88
CA LYS A 47 4.20 -3.09 38.26
C LYS A 47 4.77 -1.71 37.98
N LYS A 48 4.44 -1.05 36.86
CA LYS A 48 4.88 0.32 36.56
C LYS A 48 4.31 1.37 37.51
N LEU A 49 3.13 1.12 38.09
CA LEU A 49 2.54 1.98 39.11
C LEU A 49 3.22 1.83 40.48
N LYS A 50 3.71 0.63 40.81
CA LYS A 50 4.27 0.31 42.14
C LYS A 50 5.80 0.42 42.20
N LEU A 51 6.50 0.13 41.11
CA LEU A 51 7.95 0.01 41.05
C LEU A 51 8.53 1.06 40.11
N ALA A 52 9.59 1.74 40.55
CA ALA A 52 10.38 2.62 39.68
C ALA A 52 11.23 1.78 38.70
N ASP A 53 11.89 0.75 39.23
CA ASP A 53 12.82 -0.09 38.49
C ASP A 53 12.17 -1.29 37.81
N ARG A 54 12.90 -1.84 36.84
CA ARG A 54 12.46 -3.02 36.08
C ARG A 54 12.37 -4.25 36.99
N PRO A 55 11.22 -4.94 37.03
CA PRO A 55 11.05 -6.20 37.75
C PRO A 55 12.09 -7.24 37.34
N SER A 56 12.49 -8.10 38.28
CA SER A 56 13.47 -9.14 38.01
C SER A 56 12.93 -10.19 37.04
N ARG A 57 13.82 -10.95 36.39
CA ARG A 57 13.40 -12.01 35.46
C ARG A 57 12.56 -13.09 36.15
N GLN A 58 12.87 -13.39 37.42
CA GLN A 58 12.17 -14.41 38.21
C GLN A 58 10.72 -14.01 38.47
N GLU A 59 10.47 -12.74 38.79
CA GLU A 59 9.13 -12.19 39.04
C GLU A 59 8.20 -12.27 37.81
N ILE A 60 8.78 -12.22 36.61
CA ILE A 60 8.02 -12.23 35.34
C ILE A 60 8.00 -13.63 34.70
N ALA A 61 8.73 -14.60 35.25
CA ALA A 61 8.92 -15.91 34.64
C ALA A 61 7.60 -16.68 34.46
N GLN A 62 6.62 -16.49 35.35
CA GLN A 62 5.31 -17.16 35.30
C GLN A 62 4.25 -16.39 34.51
N GLU A 63 4.55 -15.16 34.09
CA GLU A 63 3.59 -14.31 33.36
C GLU A 63 3.40 -14.78 31.90
N ASN A 64 2.34 -14.27 31.26
CA ASN A 64 2.04 -14.58 29.86
C ASN A 64 3.18 -14.19 28.92
N PRO A 65 3.32 -14.87 27.77
CA PRO A 65 4.33 -14.51 26.77
C PRO A 65 4.22 -13.06 26.27
N ALA A 66 3.01 -12.49 26.17
CA ALA A 66 2.80 -11.10 25.77
C ALA A 66 3.27 -10.12 26.86
N THR A 67 2.92 -10.38 28.12
CA THR A 67 3.42 -9.65 29.29
C THR A 67 4.96 -9.63 29.33
N LYS A 68 5.60 -10.78 29.08
CA LYS A 68 7.07 -10.89 28.98
C LYS A 68 7.65 -10.02 27.85
N ARG A 69 6.95 -9.87 26.72
CA ARG A 69 7.36 -9.00 25.61
C ARG A 69 7.22 -7.52 25.98
N TYR A 70 6.17 -7.13 26.70
CA TYR A 70 6.06 -5.79 27.26
C TYR A 70 7.14 -5.52 28.32
N TRP A 71 7.42 -6.49 29.19
CA TRP A 71 8.53 -6.39 30.16
C TRP A 71 9.89 -6.19 29.48
N ALA A 72 10.14 -6.82 28.33
CA ALA A 72 11.35 -6.59 27.55
C ALA A 72 11.49 -5.13 27.09
N LEU A 73 10.38 -4.42 26.95
CA LEU A 73 10.30 -3.02 26.55
C LEU A 73 10.24 -2.04 27.74
N TRP A 74 10.43 -2.50 28.98
CA TRP A 74 10.20 -1.73 30.22
C TRP A 74 10.75 -0.30 30.20
N ASN A 75 11.98 -0.11 29.72
CA ASN A 75 12.65 1.20 29.70
C ASN A 75 11.99 2.18 28.74
N SER A 76 11.33 1.68 27.70
CA SER A 76 10.55 2.47 26.75
C SER A 76 9.10 2.67 27.18
N LEU A 77 8.64 2.02 28.25
CA LEU A 77 7.27 2.13 28.74
C LEU A 77 7.14 3.21 29.82
N HIS A 78 6.20 4.11 29.64
CA HIS A 78 5.91 5.21 30.55
C HIS A 78 4.41 5.33 30.81
N LEU A 79 4.07 5.84 31.99
CA LEU A 79 2.71 6.16 32.37
C LEU A 79 2.40 7.62 32.07
N LYS A 80 1.20 7.88 31.54
CA LYS A 80 0.61 9.20 31.39
C LYS A 80 -0.83 9.10 31.84
N ASP A 81 -1.21 9.86 32.87
CA ASP A 81 -2.57 9.85 33.42
C ASP A 81 -3.08 8.44 33.76
N GLY A 82 -2.19 7.57 34.25
CA GLY A 82 -2.50 6.18 34.59
C GLY A 82 -2.63 5.22 33.40
N VAL A 83 -2.36 5.68 32.18
CA VAL A 83 -2.36 4.89 30.94
C VAL A 83 -0.93 4.59 30.49
N LEU A 84 -0.71 3.36 30.04
CA LEU A 84 0.59 2.87 29.56
C LEU A 84 0.84 3.27 28.11
N TYR A 85 1.94 3.98 27.89
CA TYR A 85 2.47 4.36 26.58
C TYR A 85 3.87 3.79 26.38
N ARG A 86 4.24 3.62 25.11
CA ARG A 86 5.61 3.35 24.67
C ARG A 86 6.20 4.60 24.04
N LYS A 87 7.38 5.00 24.51
CA LYS A 87 8.23 5.99 23.87
C LYS A 87 9.06 5.30 22.79
N TRP A 88 8.97 5.79 21.57
CA TRP A 88 9.82 5.36 20.45
C TRP A 88 10.69 6.54 20.01
N GLU A 89 11.99 6.32 19.95
CA GLU A 89 12.96 7.30 19.47
C GLU A 89 13.62 6.73 18.21
N ASN A 90 13.82 7.58 17.20
CA ASN A 90 14.66 7.20 16.06
C ASN A 90 16.13 7.23 16.48
N ASP A 91 16.97 6.47 15.77
CA ASP A 91 18.41 6.37 16.06
C ASP A 91 19.11 7.74 16.06
N ASP A 92 18.59 8.70 15.29
CA ASP A 92 19.09 10.08 15.21
C ASP A 92 18.66 10.97 16.39
N GLY A 93 17.83 10.48 17.33
CA GLY A 93 17.27 11.24 18.46
C GLY A 93 16.23 12.31 18.07
N SER A 94 16.13 12.65 16.79
CA SER A 94 15.35 13.78 16.25
C SER A 94 13.83 13.66 16.36
N SER A 95 13.29 12.45 16.59
CA SER A 95 11.84 12.28 16.74
C SER A 95 11.50 11.34 17.89
N CYS A 96 10.80 11.88 18.88
CA CYS A 96 10.12 11.12 19.92
C CYS A 96 8.67 10.89 19.49
N GLN A 97 8.24 9.63 19.40
CA GLN A 97 6.86 9.24 19.12
C GLN A 97 6.30 8.48 20.31
N TRP A 98 5.12 8.89 20.74
CA TRP A 98 4.38 8.23 21.81
C TRP A 98 3.34 7.28 21.20
N GLN A 99 3.46 6.00 21.51
CA GLN A 99 2.54 4.96 21.05
C GLN A 99 1.72 4.47 22.25
N LEU A 100 0.40 4.57 22.18
CA LEU A 100 -0.49 3.96 23.16
C LEU A 100 -0.32 2.44 23.13
N ILE A 101 -0.15 1.82 24.30
CA ILE A 101 -0.23 0.36 24.42
C ILE A 101 -1.70 -0.04 24.31
N LEU A 102 -2.08 -0.58 23.16
CA LEU A 102 -3.48 -0.80 22.83
C LEU A 102 -3.99 -2.11 23.46
N PRO A 103 -5.07 -2.08 24.27
CA PRO A 103 -5.72 -3.28 24.78
C PRO A 103 -6.28 -4.16 23.66
N ARG A 104 -6.31 -5.47 23.89
CA ARG A 104 -6.77 -6.45 22.91
C ARG A 104 -8.18 -6.18 22.40
N SER A 105 -9.06 -5.68 23.27
CA SER A 105 -10.45 -5.34 22.95
C SER A 105 -10.59 -4.24 21.88
N ARG A 106 -9.56 -3.40 21.68
CA ARG A 106 -9.58 -2.25 20.75
C ARG A 106 -8.81 -2.49 19.45
N ILE A 107 -8.09 -3.61 19.34
CA ILE A 107 -7.29 -3.93 18.14
C ILE A 107 -8.16 -3.97 16.88
N GLN A 108 -9.32 -4.62 16.96
CA GLN A 108 -10.21 -4.77 15.80
C GLN A 108 -10.72 -3.42 15.29
N GLU A 109 -11.10 -2.52 16.20
CA GLU A 109 -11.58 -1.17 15.89
C GLU A 109 -10.51 -0.38 15.12
N VAL A 110 -9.26 -0.40 15.61
CA VAL A 110 -8.12 0.26 14.95
C VAL A 110 -7.82 -0.35 13.58
N LEU A 111 -7.88 -1.67 13.44
CA LEU A 111 -7.63 -2.34 12.17
C LEU A 111 -8.71 -1.97 11.13
N GLN A 112 -9.98 -1.96 11.52
CA GLN A 112 -11.09 -1.56 10.67
C GLN A 112 -10.94 -0.09 10.22
N GLU A 113 -10.69 0.83 11.15
CA GLU A 113 -10.54 2.24 10.84
C GLU A 113 -9.35 2.49 9.89
N THR A 114 -8.21 1.86 10.17
CA THR A 114 -6.98 2.12 9.42
C THR A 114 -6.90 1.39 8.08
N HIS A 115 -7.62 0.29 7.90
CA HIS A 115 -7.61 -0.52 6.69
C HIS A 115 -8.90 -0.45 5.87
N ASP A 116 -10.05 -0.69 6.50
CA ASP A 116 -11.33 -0.87 5.81
C ASP A 116 -12.09 0.43 5.56
N SER A 117 -11.82 1.48 6.33
CA SER A 117 -12.45 2.78 6.09
C SER A 117 -12.06 3.35 4.71
N SER A 118 -12.92 4.20 4.15
CA SER A 118 -12.61 4.94 2.92
C SER A 118 -11.29 5.72 3.01
N SER A 119 -10.94 6.18 4.22
CA SER A 119 -9.66 6.84 4.49
C SER A 119 -8.46 5.87 4.57
N GLY A 120 -8.71 4.62 4.98
CA GLY A 120 -7.79 3.49 5.03
C GLY A 120 -7.56 2.82 3.67
N GLY A 121 -8.47 2.99 2.71
CA GLY A 121 -8.25 2.72 1.29
C GLY A 121 -7.86 1.27 0.93
N HIS A 122 -8.01 0.32 1.85
CA HIS A 122 -7.47 -1.03 1.75
C HIS A 122 -5.98 -1.06 1.40
N PHE A 123 -5.19 -0.22 2.09
CA PHE A 123 -3.76 -0.16 1.87
C PHE A 123 -3.10 -1.53 2.14
N GLY A 124 -2.02 -1.79 1.39
CA GLY A 124 -1.17 -2.95 1.64
C GLY A 124 -0.53 -2.91 3.02
N ILE A 125 -0.18 -4.09 3.53
CA ILE A 125 0.33 -4.37 4.88
C ILE A 125 1.32 -3.30 5.39
N MET A 126 2.34 -2.94 4.59
CA MET A 126 3.38 -1.99 5.00
C MET A 126 2.84 -0.57 5.27
N LYS A 127 1.89 -0.10 4.44
CA LYS A 127 1.28 1.22 4.59
C LYS A 127 0.35 1.25 5.81
N THR A 128 -0.43 0.20 6.04
CA THR A 128 -1.28 0.04 7.22
C THR A 128 -0.44 0.01 8.50
N LEU A 129 0.63 -0.80 8.52
CA LEU A 129 1.60 -0.85 9.61
C LEU A 129 2.20 0.53 9.92
N ARG A 130 2.64 1.26 8.89
CA ARG A 130 3.24 2.58 9.05
C ARG A 130 2.26 3.59 9.65
N ARG A 131 0.96 3.48 9.34
CA ARG A 131 -0.07 4.36 9.94
C ARG A 131 -0.31 4.01 11.41
N ILE A 132 -0.52 2.74 11.71
CA ILE A 132 -0.79 2.27 13.08
C ILE A 132 0.37 2.61 14.01
N ARG A 133 1.62 2.34 13.58
CA ARG A 133 2.84 2.61 14.37
C ARG A 133 3.07 4.08 14.70
N LYS A 134 2.35 5.02 14.09
CA LYS A 134 2.43 6.43 14.51
C LYS A 134 1.78 6.68 15.87
N ARG A 135 0.84 5.83 16.30
CA ARG A 135 0.01 6.09 17.49
C ARG A 135 -0.18 4.89 18.41
N PHE A 136 -0.09 3.67 17.89
CA PHE A 136 -0.45 2.48 18.63
C PHE A 136 0.68 1.45 18.59
N TYR A 137 0.78 0.69 19.67
CA TYR A 137 1.60 -0.50 19.76
C TYR A 137 0.84 -1.57 20.56
N TRP A 138 0.93 -2.82 20.13
CA TRP A 138 0.50 -3.96 20.92
C TRP A 138 1.36 -5.16 20.56
N ASP A 139 1.23 -6.21 21.36
CA ASP A 139 1.92 -7.45 21.09
C ASP A 139 1.53 -8.05 19.73
N ARG A 140 2.51 -8.54 18.97
CA ARG A 140 2.29 -9.14 17.63
C ARG A 140 1.56 -8.25 16.61
N LEU A 141 1.59 -6.93 16.79
CA LEU A 141 1.01 -5.93 15.87
C LEU A 141 1.26 -6.24 14.38
N ARG A 142 2.49 -6.60 14.01
CA ARG A 142 2.80 -6.98 12.62
C ARG A 142 2.01 -8.19 12.13
N ALA A 143 1.96 -9.25 12.92
CA ALA A 143 1.25 -10.48 12.55
C ALA A 143 -0.25 -10.23 12.41
N ASP A 144 -0.83 -9.43 13.32
CA ASP A 144 -2.27 -9.13 13.28
C ASP A 144 -2.63 -8.27 12.07
N VAL A 145 -1.84 -7.25 11.74
CA VAL A 145 -2.06 -6.43 10.53
C VAL A 145 -1.91 -7.27 9.26
N GLU A 146 -0.93 -8.17 9.23
CA GLU A 146 -0.75 -9.09 8.11
C GLU A 146 -1.95 -10.01 7.93
N LYS A 147 -2.41 -10.62 9.02
CA LYS A 147 -3.59 -11.49 9.02
C LYS A 147 -4.82 -10.74 8.53
N TRP A 148 -5.10 -9.57 9.11
CA TRP A 148 -6.23 -8.70 8.73
C TRP A 148 -6.25 -8.38 7.24
N CYS A 149 -5.12 -7.91 6.69
CA CYS A 149 -5.01 -7.55 5.28
C CYS A 149 -5.12 -8.76 4.33
N ARG A 150 -4.73 -9.97 4.78
CA ARG A 150 -4.83 -11.21 3.99
C ARG A 150 -6.26 -11.75 3.96
N GLU A 151 -7.00 -11.60 5.06
CA GLU A 151 -8.39 -12.04 5.20
C GLU A 151 -9.39 -11.05 4.59
N CYS A 152 -8.96 -9.80 4.33
CA CYS A 152 -9.79 -8.79 3.67
C CYS A 152 -10.23 -9.22 2.25
N GLN A 153 -11.55 -9.38 2.07
CA GLN A 153 -12.15 -9.82 0.80
C GLN A 153 -11.92 -8.82 -0.34
N ILE A 154 -11.97 -7.52 -0.05
CA ILE A 154 -11.75 -6.46 -1.04
C ILE A 154 -10.31 -6.50 -1.56
N CYS A 155 -9.33 -6.65 -0.65
CA CYS A 155 -7.94 -6.85 -1.00
C CYS A 155 -7.70 -8.13 -1.80
N ARG A 156 -8.32 -9.24 -1.39
CA ARG A 156 -8.18 -10.54 -2.04
C ARG A 156 -8.75 -10.51 -3.47
N ALA A 157 -9.92 -9.90 -3.66
CA ALA A 157 -10.52 -9.69 -4.97
C ALA A 157 -9.60 -8.84 -5.88
N ARG A 158 -9.07 -7.73 -5.37
CA ARG A 158 -8.13 -6.87 -6.14
C ARG A 158 -6.82 -7.56 -6.48
N LYS A 159 -6.29 -8.41 -5.60
CA LYS A 159 -5.07 -9.19 -5.87
C LYS A 159 -5.29 -10.28 -6.92
N ARG A 160 -6.46 -10.94 -6.94
CA ARG A 160 -6.81 -11.91 -8.01
C ARG A 160 -6.88 -11.26 -9.38
N LEU A 161 -7.24 -9.98 -9.45
CA LEU A 161 -7.17 -9.19 -10.68
C LEU A 161 -5.72 -8.80 -11.07
N LYS A 162 -4.75 -9.03 -10.17
CA LYS A 162 -3.31 -8.80 -10.37
C LYS A 162 -2.55 -10.11 -10.40
N THR A 163 -2.88 -10.99 -11.34
CA THR A 163 -1.97 -12.05 -11.78
C THR A 163 -1.30 -11.63 -13.09
N GLU A 164 -0.02 -11.25 -12.95
CA GLU A 164 1.09 -11.52 -13.88
C GLU A 164 1.17 -10.77 -15.23
N ASP A 165 1.68 -9.54 -15.19
CA ASP A 165 2.77 -9.18 -16.12
C ASP A 165 4.02 -9.99 -15.62
N GLY A 166 4.49 -11.07 -16.26
CA GLY A 166 4.26 -11.50 -17.63
C GLY A 166 4.17 -13.02 -17.81
N LYS A 167 3.12 -13.63 -17.26
CA LYS A 167 2.48 -14.80 -17.85
C LYS A 167 0.97 -14.63 -17.64
N SER A 168 0.33 -14.02 -18.63
CA SER A 168 -1.13 -14.01 -18.71
C SER A 168 -1.59 -15.47 -18.74
N VAL A 169 -2.06 -15.98 -17.59
CA VAL A 169 -3.03 -17.08 -17.61
C VAL A 169 -4.26 -16.49 -18.26
N THR A 170 -4.41 -16.83 -19.53
CA THR A 170 -5.69 -16.98 -20.20
C THR A 170 -6.64 -17.69 -19.23
N GLY A 171 -7.43 -16.90 -18.51
CA GLY A 171 -8.67 -17.33 -17.85
C GLY A 171 -9.81 -17.51 -18.85
N TRP A 172 -9.46 -17.72 -20.11
CA TRP A 172 -10.27 -18.48 -21.05
C TRP A 172 -9.56 -19.83 -21.14
N ILE A 173 -10.26 -20.84 -20.65
CA ILE A 173 -9.86 -22.25 -20.59
C ILE A 173 -9.01 -22.63 -21.80
N SER A 174 -7.74 -22.97 -21.57
CA SER A 174 -6.82 -23.44 -22.63
C SER A 174 -7.24 -24.78 -23.24
N ALA A 175 -8.27 -25.43 -22.71
CA ALA A 175 -8.87 -26.63 -23.32
C ALA A 175 -9.93 -26.31 -24.39
N GLU A 176 -10.33 -25.04 -24.57
CA GLU A 176 -11.39 -24.68 -25.54
C GLU A 176 -10.83 -24.06 -26.83
N LYS A 177 -9.51 -23.88 -26.93
CA LYS A 177 -8.86 -23.18 -28.06
C LYS A 177 -7.99 -24.05 -28.96
N LEU A 178 -7.91 -25.36 -28.70
CA LEU A 178 -7.10 -26.28 -29.52
C LEU A 178 -7.76 -27.63 -29.81
N SER A 179 -9.03 -27.79 -29.45
CA SER A 179 -9.83 -28.91 -29.95
C SER A 179 -11.27 -28.45 -30.10
N ASP A 180 -11.86 -28.71 -31.26
CA ASP A 180 -13.30 -28.58 -31.55
C ASP A 180 -14.18 -29.54 -30.73
N ARG A 181 -13.74 -29.92 -29.52
CA ARG A 181 -14.41 -30.86 -28.62
C ARG A 181 -14.21 -30.43 -27.19
N THR A 182 -15.30 -30.09 -26.52
CA THR A 182 -15.38 -30.03 -25.06
C THR A 182 -14.99 -31.39 -24.47
N PRO A 183 -14.25 -31.47 -23.34
CA PRO A 183 -13.95 -32.74 -22.71
C PRO A 183 -15.26 -33.46 -22.35
N SER A 184 -15.48 -34.63 -22.95
CA SER A 184 -16.69 -35.39 -22.65
C SER A 184 -16.55 -36.01 -21.27
N PHE A 185 -17.35 -35.54 -20.33
CA PHE A 185 -17.53 -36.23 -19.05
C PHE A 185 -18.12 -37.63 -19.32
N PRO A 186 -17.85 -38.65 -18.47
CA PRO A 186 -18.32 -40.02 -18.68
C PRO A 186 -19.84 -40.11 -18.93
N CYS A 187 -20.62 -39.21 -18.32
CA CYS A 187 -22.06 -39.11 -18.52
C CYS A 187 -22.46 -38.71 -19.96
N GLY A 188 -21.68 -37.87 -20.65
CA GLY A 188 -21.96 -37.43 -22.02
C GLY A 188 -21.74 -38.52 -23.09
N ILE A 189 -20.92 -39.54 -22.80
CA ILE A 189 -20.70 -40.71 -23.67
C ILE A 189 -21.83 -41.74 -23.46
N LEU A 190 -22.32 -41.88 -22.22
CA LEU A 190 -23.31 -42.89 -21.86
C LEU A 190 -24.75 -42.50 -22.18
N PHE A 191 -25.09 -41.20 -22.17
CA PHE A 191 -26.49 -40.77 -22.26
C PHE A 191 -26.79 -39.81 -23.43
N GLY A 192 -25.79 -39.39 -24.20
CA GLY A 192 -25.94 -38.32 -25.20
C GLY A 192 -26.30 -36.96 -24.54
N ARG A 193 -26.07 -35.85 -25.24
CA ARG A 193 -26.51 -34.53 -24.75
C ARG A 193 -27.97 -34.27 -25.18
N PRO A 194 -28.85 -33.83 -24.27
CA PRO A 194 -30.17 -33.37 -24.67
C PRO A 194 -30.06 -31.92 -25.16
N GLY A 195 -30.25 -31.69 -26.46
CA GLY A 195 -30.36 -30.34 -27.01
C GLY A 195 -29.80 -30.08 -28.40
N ASP A 196 -29.18 -31.05 -29.06
CA ASP A 196 -28.67 -30.84 -30.43
C ASP A 196 -29.82 -31.01 -31.44
N THR A 197 -30.63 -29.95 -31.62
CA THR A 197 -31.32 -29.77 -32.90
C THR A 197 -30.26 -29.48 -33.95
N PRO A 198 -30.26 -30.15 -35.12
CA PRO A 198 -29.23 -29.95 -36.13
C PRO A 198 -29.41 -28.55 -36.75
N SER A 199 -28.72 -27.55 -36.19
CA SER A 199 -28.46 -26.32 -36.92
C SER A 199 -27.61 -26.66 -38.13
N SER A 200 -27.92 -26.01 -39.25
CA SER A 200 -27.14 -26.15 -40.49
C SER A 200 -25.66 -25.88 -40.19
N PRO A 201 -24.71 -26.72 -40.64
CA PRO A 201 -23.28 -26.60 -40.32
C PRO A 201 -22.70 -25.20 -40.56
N ASN A 202 -23.28 -24.44 -41.49
CA ASN A 202 -22.86 -23.08 -41.81
C ASN A 202 -23.21 -22.06 -40.72
N GLU A 203 -24.32 -22.24 -40.01
CA GLU A 203 -24.77 -21.30 -38.99
C GLU A 203 -23.87 -21.34 -37.74
N ASP A 204 -23.38 -22.53 -37.39
CA ASP A 204 -22.45 -22.73 -36.28
C ASP A 204 -21.03 -22.26 -36.62
N LEU A 205 -20.56 -22.48 -37.85
CA LEU A 205 -19.30 -21.91 -38.35
C LEU A 205 -19.31 -20.38 -38.33
N ASN A 206 -20.43 -19.76 -38.73
CA ASN A 206 -20.58 -18.31 -38.70
C ASN A 206 -20.60 -17.75 -37.26
N LYS A 207 -21.28 -18.43 -36.34
CA LYS A 207 -21.28 -18.06 -34.91
C LYS A 207 -19.88 -18.19 -34.30
N LEU A 208 -19.11 -19.22 -34.69
CA LEU A 208 -17.72 -19.39 -34.26
C LEU A 208 -16.79 -18.32 -34.85
N GLY A 209 -16.94 -17.99 -36.13
CA GLY A 209 -16.19 -16.91 -36.79
C GLY A 209 -16.42 -15.55 -36.12
N ALA A 210 -17.68 -15.20 -35.89
CA ALA A 210 -18.05 -13.94 -35.22
C ALA A 210 -17.51 -13.86 -33.78
N ARG A 211 -17.52 -14.98 -33.04
CA ARG A 211 -16.91 -15.04 -31.69
C ARG A 211 -15.40 -14.85 -31.74
N LEU A 212 -14.71 -15.45 -32.72
CA LEU A 212 -13.27 -15.32 -32.87
C LEU A 212 -12.87 -13.88 -33.22
N GLU A 213 -13.58 -13.23 -34.14
CA GLU A 213 -13.34 -11.83 -34.53
C GLU A 213 -13.62 -10.87 -33.37
N SER A 214 -14.69 -11.10 -32.60
CA SER A 214 -15.01 -10.32 -31.39
C SER A 214 -13.91 -10.41 -30.33
N VAL A 215 -13.33 -11.60 -30.15
CA VAL A 215 -12.19 -11.79 -29.23
C VAL A 215 -10.95 -11.06 -29.75
N GLN A 216 -10.63 -11.19 -31.05
CA GLN A 216 -9.47 -10.54 -31.65
C GLN A 216 -9.55 -9.01 -31.60
N THR A 217 -10.72 -8.44 -31.85
CA THR A 217 -10.94 -6.98 -31.78
C THR A 217 -10.80 -6.47 -30.34
N SER A 218 -11.40 -7.16 -29.37
CA SER A 218 -11.28 -6.86 -27.94
C SER A 218 -9.82 -6.89 -27.46
N ASP A 219 -9.04 -7.89 -27.89
CA ASP A 219 -7.62 -8.00 -27.53
C ASP A 219 -6.81 -6.84 -28.13
N ARG A 220 -7.07 -6.48 -29.40
CA ARG A 220 -6.42 -5.33 -30.06
C ARG A 220 -6.72 -4.01 -29.35
N GLU A 221 -7.96 -3.78 -28.92
CA GLU A 221 -8.33 -2.57 -28.19
C GLU A 221 -7.64 -2.48 -26.82
N ARG A 222 -7.55 -3.60 -26.09
CA ARG A 222 -6.85 -3.66 -24.81
C ARG A 222 -5.36 -3.33 -24.94
N VAL A 223 -4.70 -3.82 -25.99
CA VAL A 223 -3.29 -3.49 -26.28
C VAL A 223 -3.13 -1.99 -26.53
N LYS A 224 -4.03 -1.39 -27.32
CA LYS A 224 -4.03 0.06 -27.57
C LYS A 224 -4.19 0.86 -26.27
N LEU A 225 -5.18 0.51 -25.44
CA LEU A 225 -5.44 1.18 -24.15
C LEU A 225 -4.26 1.04 -23.18
N SER A 226 -3.61 -0.13 -23.14
CA SER A 226 -2.41 -0.35 -22.33
C SER A 226 -1.25 0.56 -22.76
N ARG A 227 -1.05 0.72 -24.07
CA ARG A 227 -0.01 1.62 -24.62
C ARG A 227 -0.27 3.08 -24.24
N VAL A 228 -1.52 3.54 -24.31
CA VAL A 228 -1.93 4.90 -23.90
C VAL A 228 -1.72 5.11 -22.40
N ARG A 229 -2.13 4.17 -21.55
CA ARG A 229 -1.94 4.24 -20.09
C ARG A 229 -0.45 4.30 -19.69
N LYS A 230 0.39 3.49 -20.35
CA LYS A 230 1.83 3.53 -20.11
C LYS A 230 2.41 4.88 -20.52
N LYS A 231 2.06 5.38 -21.72
CA LYS A 231 2.50 6.69 -22.20
C LYS A 231 2.10 7.81 -21.25
N THR A 232 0.82 7.93 -20.91
CA THR A 232 0.30 8.95 -19.98
C THR A 232 0.96 8.91 -18.60
N HIS A 233 1.30 7.72 -18.09
CA HIS A 233 2.05 7.58 -16.85
C HIS A 233 3.53 8.01 -16.98
N TYR A 234 4.19 7.70 -18.10
CA TYR A 234 5.57 8.17 -18.33
C TYR A 234 5.61 9.70 -18.50
N ASP A 235 4.63 10.24 -19.21
CA ASP A 235 4.57 11.66 -19.55
C ASP A 235 4.04 12.53 -18.37
N SER A 236 3.36 11.95 -17.38
CA SER A 236 2.77 12.71 -16.25
C SER A 236 3.80 13.38 -15.33
N GLY A 237 5.07 12.95 -15.39
CA GLY A 237 6.19 13.58 -14.69
C GLY A 237 7.15 14.33 -15.62
N ALA A 238 6.85 14.44 -16.92
CA ALA A 238 7.70 15.14 -17.86
C ALA A 238 7.58 16.66 -17.60
N THR A 239 8.71 17.28 -17.25
CA THR A 239 8.79 18.74 -17.09
C THR A 239 9.20 19.34 -18.43
N GLU A 240 8.42 20.30 -18.92
CA GLU A 240 8.68 20.95 -20.19
C GLU A 240 9.82 21.98 -20.01
N HIS A 241 11.04 21.60 -20.41
CA HIS A 241 12.21 22.48 -20.29
C HIS A 241 12.31 23.43 -21.49
N HIS A 242 12.14 24.73 -21.23
CA HIS A 242 12.29 25.78 -22.22
C HIS A 242 13.71 26.37 -22.16
N PHE A 243 14.51 26.12 -23.19
CA PHE A 243 15.87 26.65 -23.27
C PHE A 243 15.98 27.86 -24.20
N LYS A 244 16.77 28.87 -23.81
CA LYS A 244 17.07 30.08 -24.59
C LYS A 244 18.52 30.06 -25.09
N LYS A 245 18.78 30.81 -26.17
CA LYS A 245 20.14 31.03 -26.66
C LYS A 245 20.95 31.74 -25.58
N GLY A 246 22.10 31.17 -25.23
CA GLY A 246 22.96 31.65 -24.14
C GLY A 246 22.86 30.86 -22.83
N ASP A 247 21.86 29.99 -22.67
CA ASP A 247 21.73 29.16 -21.46
C ASP A 247 22.86 28.11 -21.39
N LEU A 248 23.33 27.83 -20.18
CA LEU A 248 24.27 26.75 -19.90
C LEU A 248 23.51 25.46 -19.63
N VAL A 249 23.84 24.41 -20.39
CA VAL A 249 23.19 23.10 -20.31
C VAL A 249 24.21 21.97 -20.24
N TRP A 250 23.81 20.89 -19.58
CA TRP A 250 24.54 19.64 -19.60
C TRP A 250 23.99 18.77 -20.73
N MET A 251 24.87 18.27 -21.59
CA MET A 251 24.54 17.41 -22.71
C MET A 251 24.58 15.94 -22.26
N TYR A 252 23.49 15.21 -22.47
CA TYR A 252 23.47 13.77 -22.26
C TYR A 252 24.17 13.05 -23.41
N SER A 253 25.28 12.37 -23.12
CA SER A 253 26.16 11.69 -24.07
C SER A 253 26.44 10.26 -23.55
N PRO A 254 25.58 9.26 -23.87
CA PRO A 254 25.70 7.90 -23.32
C PRO A 254 26.78 7.07 -24.03
N LYS A 255 27.97 7.64 -24.25
CA LYS A 255 29.09 6.95 -24.88
C LYS A 255 29.67 5.91 -23.94
N ARG A 256 29.54 4.62 -24.30
CA ARG A 256 30.11 3.51 -23.53
C ARG A 256 31.64 3.51 -23.62
N ARG A 257 32.32 3.69 -22.50
CA ARG A 257 33.78 3.56 -22.39
C ARG A 257 34.15 2.12 -22.01
N ARG A 258 35.05 1.49 -22.78
CA ARG A 258 35.56 0.14 -22.46
C ARG A 258 36.26 0.19 -21.09
N GLY A 259 36.03 -0.83 -20.24
CA GLY A 259 36.64 -0.94 -18.92
C GLY A 259 35.84 -0.35 -17.74
N LEU A 260 34.72 0.34 -17.99
CA LEU A 260 33.81 0.84 -16.96
C LEU A 260 32.43 0.19 -17.09
N SER A 261 31.80 -0.16 -15.96
CA SER A 261 30.42 -0.66 -15.98
C SER A 261 29.45 0.47 -16.37
N PRO A 262 28.38 0.21 -17.14
CA PRO A 262 27.43 1.25 -17.57
C PRO A 262 26.78 2.04 -16.43
N LYS A 263 26.74 1.48 -15.23
CA LYS A 263 26.17 2.13 -14.03
C LYS A 263 27.13 3.12 -13.38
N LEU A 264 28.43 3.00 -13.64
CA LEU A 264 29.48 3.86 -13.10
C LEU A 264 29.95 4.90 -14.13
N GLN A 265 29.33 4.94 -15.31
CA GLN A 265 29.68 5.89 -16.36
C GLN A 265 28.95 7.22 -16.16
N GLN A 266 29.71 8.32 -16.20
CA GLN A 266 29.15 9.66 -16.25
C GLN A 266 28.64 9.94 -17.66
N ASN A 267 27.31 10.02 -17.80
CA ASN A 267 26.64 10.20 -19.09
C ASN A 267 26.29 11.67 -19.39
N TRP A 268 26.66 12.60 -18.52
CA TRP A 268 26.41 14.04 -18.68
C TRP A 268 27.74 14.76 -18.87
N GLU A 269 27.87 15.44 -20.01
CA GLU A 269 29.03 16.24 -20.42
C GLU A 269 28.64 17.73 -20.40
N GLY A 270 29.51 18.62 -19.93
CA GLY A 270 29.18 20.05 -19.85
C GLY A 270 30.05 20.85 -18.89
N PRO A 271 29.72 22.15 -18.68
CA PRO A 271 28.57 22.86 -19.26
C PRO A 271 28.81 23.34 -20.71
N TYR A 272 27.76 23.28 -21.55
CA TYR A 272 27.73 23.81 -22.91
C TYR A 272 26.78 25.00 -23.01
N THR A 273 27.02 25.92 -23.94
CA THR A 273 26.15 27.07 -24.19
C THR A 273 25.27 26.84 -25.41
N ILE A 274 23.98 27.13 -25.31
CA ILE A 274 23.05 26.99 -26.43
C ILE A 274 23.29 28.10 -27.45
N ALA A 275 23.82 27.75 -28.63
CA ALA A 275 24.11 28.70 -29.69
C ALA A 275 22.89 29.07 -30.56
N LYS A 276 22.00 28.11 -30.82
CA LYS A 276 20.79 28.31 -31.63
C LYS A 276 19.78 27.20 -31.35
N LYS A 277 18.49 27.55 -31.23
CA LYS A 277 17.38 26.59 -31.22
C LYS A 277 17.02 26.24 -32.66
N LEU A 278 17.00 24.95 -32.99
CA LEU A 278 16.71 24.49 -34.36
C LEU A 278 15.24 24.09 -34.57
N ASN A 279 14.58 23.50 -33.57
CA ASN A 279 13.16 23.09 -33.62
C ASN A 279 12.52 23.14 -32.21
N ASP A 280 11.19 23.19 -32.15
CA ASP A 280 10.38 23.15 -30.91
C ASP A 280 9.93 21.72 -30.53
N VAL A 281 10.65 20.69 -30.97
CA VAL A 281 10.31 19.31 -30.60
C VAL A 281 10.85 19.03 -29.19
N ILE A 282 9.93 18.96 -28.22
CA ILE A 282 10.13 18.36 -26.90
C ILE A 282 9.70 16.91 -26.95
#